data_AF-A0A9D6YPJ9-F1
#
_entry.id   AF-A0A9D6YPJ9-F1
#
_cell.length_a   1.000
_cell.length_b   1.000
_cell.length_c   1.000
_cell.angle_alpha   90.00
_cell.angle_beta   90.00
_cell.angle_gamma   90.00
#
_symmetry.space_group_name_H-M   'P 1'
#
loop_
_entity.id
_entity.type
_entity.pdbx_description
1 polymer ?
#
loop_
_entity_poly.entity_id
_entity_poly.type
_entity_poly.pdbx_seq_one_letter_code
_entity_poly.pdbx_strand_id
1 'polypeptide(L)'
;MKKIIIPFCFLLLASGAFAQQIGMYNHYFYKPMIYNPAFTGNGDGANILLVHRTQWADFKGAPQFDILTLDNNFMNKKVGLGMGLTSDKKGINNTIAGNLFYSYKISFNDNTHLALGLSFGIINQTLNYSKAVVETAVDPALFSDSRHKTTYDGNAGLAFFAKGLEFGLAIPQLFANKIKYADSTKYAQVRHYMGSLKYKIFLSEDKGMYIAPQVLVRFVPNTPLQYDGNINFNWNDKFWIGATYKSNYAIAAHVGLCIHKLFAIGYSYDIITGSLGKYSGISHEIMLNIKFGKNKKDEPKPVEEESPKVETKAPEPEPIVVQQPPKIENKIPPVTDTKTPEVETKPLFDDAAYRKHISDSLNQLRLQEEQDKLKQNQQDAKNKNSEAIQNNASKTMDNTVWIATNKVRDFKDAGNQSPKKGFYVVIGSFHTREFAQAEVKRLIIEGLKETNWIYFEPGDFNYVFIKRVDTKEEAFKQANNAKVAGYEDVWIQLIVEE
;
A
#
# COMPACT_ATOMS: atom_id res chain seq x y z
N MET A 1 18.07 -10.47 -24.65
CA MET A 1 17.89 -10.31 -23.19
C MET A 1 16.45 -9.88 -22.81
N LYS A 2 15.40 -10.55 -23.32
CA LYS A 2 13.98 -10.17 -23.08
C LYS A 2 13.11 -11.31 -22.52
N LYS A 3 13.68 -12.46 -22.14
CA LYS A 3 12.92 -13.66 -21.73
C LYS A 3 13.06 -14.06 -20.25
N ILE A 4 13.74 -13.24 -19.43
CA ILE A 4 14.02 -13.56 -18.01
C ILE A 4 13.12 -12.76 -17.04
N ILE A 5 12.32 -11.80 -17.52
CA ILE A 5 11.46 -10.95 -16.68
C ILE A 5 10.17 -11.66 -16.23
N ILE A 6 9.73 -12.67 -16.99
CA ILE A 6 8.45 -13.37 -16.77
C ILE A 6 8.49 -14.37 -15.60
N PRO A 7 9.54 -15.19 -15.38
CA PRO A 7 9.55 -16.13 -14.24
C PRO A 7 9.81 -15.44 -12.88
N PHE A 8 10.33 -14.21 -12.85
CA PHE A 8 10.51 -13.45 -11.60
C PHE A 8 9.18 -12.85 -11.09
N CYS A 9 8.21 -12.58 -11.98
CA CYS A 9 6.88 -12.08 -11.61
C CYS A 9 5.97 -13.17 -11.03
N PHE A 10 6.23 -14.45 -11.33
CA PHE A 10 5.36 -15.55 -10.89
C PHE A 10 5.72 -16.09 -9.49
N LEU A 11 6.93 -15.81 -8.97
CA LEU A 11 7.37 -16.29 -7.65
C LEU A 11 6.93 -15.41 -6.47
N LEU A 12 6.26 -14.28 -6.72
CA LEU A 12 5.82 -13.31 -5.70
C LEU A 12 4.34 -13.45 -5.28
N LEU A 13 3.62 -14.47 -5.79
CA LEU A 13 2.16 -14.60 -5.65
C LEU A 13 1.67 -15.38 -4.42
N ALA A 14 2.52 -15.70 -3.44
CA ALA A 14 2.09 -16.34 -2.21
C ALA A 14 2.56 -15.55 -0.99
N SER A 15 1.70 -14.65 -0.49
CA SER A 15 1.89 -14.09 0.85
C SER A 15 0.55 -13.67 1.46
N GLY A 16 0.35 -14.10 2.70
CA GLY A 16 -0.88 -13.91 3.46
C GLY A 16 -1.25 -12.45 3.67
N ALA A 17 -2.54 -12.23 3.88
CA ALA A 17 -3.12 -10.93 4.15
C ALA A 17 -2.67 -10.42 5.54
N PHE A 18 -1.71 -9.48 5.55
CA PHE A 18 -1.44 -8.65 6.72
C PHE A 18 -2.30 -7.38 6.66
N ALA A 19 -3.04 -7.11 7.73
CA ALA A 19 -3.95 -5.98 7.83
C ALA A 19 -3.23 -4.63 7.62
N GLN A 20 -3.83 -3.75 6.82
CA GLN A 20 -3.31 -2.42 6.52
C GLN A 20 -3.56 -1.46 7.69
N GLN A 21 -2.50 -0.78 8.16
CA GLN A 21 -2.58 0.14 9.30
C GLN A 21 -2.98 1.58 8.93
N ILE A 22 -2.60 2.05 7.74
CA ILE A 22 -2.99 3.38 7.25
C ILE A 22 -4.22 3.25 6.36
N GLY A 23 -5.24 4.06 6.60
CA GLY A 23 -6.44 4.13 5.78
C GLY A 23 -6.11 4.43 4.32
N MET A 24 -6.59 3.58 3.41
CA MET A 24 -6.49 3.81 1.97
C MET A 24 -7.70 4.61 1.48
N TYR A 25 -7.46 5.58 0.62
CA TYR A 25 -8.49 6.33 -0.10
C TYR A 25 -8.05 6.48 -1.57
N ASN A 26 -8.97 6.82 -2.47
CA ASN A 26 -8.74 6.91 -3.91
C ASN A 26 -8.37 8.31 -4.38
N HIS A 27 -8.95 9.34 -3.79
CA HIS A 27 -8.67 10.74 -4.12
C HIS A 27 -7.31 11.23 -3.58
N TYR A 28 -6.38 10.33 -3.24
CA TYR A 28 -5.02 10.66 -2.84
C TYR A 28 -4.22 11.38 -3.94
N PHE A 29 -4.56 11.13 -5.21
CA PHE A 29 -3.99 11.86 -6.35
C PHE A 29 -4.37 13.34 -6.33
N TYR A 30 -5.53 13.67 -5.75
CA TYR A 30 -6.07 15.02 -5.68
C TYR A 30 -5.44 15.80 -4.53
N LYS A 31 -5.28 15.17 -3.36
CA LYS A 31 -4.65 15.78 -2.18
C LYS A 31 -3.73 14.81 -1.43
N PRO A 32 -2.45 14.73 -1.80
CA PRO A 32 -1.49 13.79 -1.19
C PRO A 32 -1.01 14.16 0.23
N MET A 33 -1.45 15.30 0.79
CA MET A 33 -0.98 15.85 2.07
C MET A 33 -1.08 14.87 3.25
N ILE A 34 -2.12 14.02 3.29
CA ILE A 34 -2.33 13.06 4.38
C ILE A 34 -1.20 12.03 4.45
N TYR A 35 -0.70 11.57 3.31
CA TYR A 35 0.38 10.57 3.28
C TYR A 35 1.76 11.20 3.12
N ASN A 36 1.84 12.43 2.60
CA ASN A 36 3.10 13.17 2.46
C ASN A 36 2.93 14.65 2.88
N PRO A 37 3.43 15.05 4.06
CA PRO A 37 3.26 16.40 4.58
C PRO A 37 3.90 17.48 3.69
N ALA A 38 4.84 17.13 2.79
CA ALA A 38 5.49 18.09 1.90
C ALA A 38 4.56 18.67 0.82
N PHE A 39 3.37 18.09 0.63
CA PHE A 39 2.35 18.62 -0.28
C PHE A 39 1.38 19.62 0.37
N THR A 40 1.55 19.90 1.66
CA THR A 40 0.72 20.86 2.41
C THR A 40 0.86 22.25 1.84
N GLY A 41 -0.24 22.94 1.56
CA GLY A 41 -0.21 24.30 1.02
C GLY A 41 0.29 24.40 -0.43
N ASN A 42 0.31 23.30 -1.20
CA ASN A 42 0.77 23.35 -2.59
C ASN A 42 -0.26 23.93 -3.61
N GLY A 43 -1.42 24.38 -3.13
CA GLY A 43 -2.45 25.03 -3.96
C GLY A 43 -2.31 26.56 -4.00
N ASP A 44 -3.17 27.23 -4.77
CA ASP A 44 -3.17 28.70 -4.93
C ASP A 44 -3.85 29.48 -3.79
N GLY A 45 -4.28 28.79 -2.73
CA GLY A 45 -4.93 29.42 -1.58
C GLY A 45 -5.34 28.39 -0.54
N ALA A 46 -6.29 28.78 0.32
CA ALA A 46 -6.79 27.89 1.36
C ALA A 46 -7.69 26.82 0.73
N ASN A 47 -7.56 25.59 1.20
CA ASN A 47 -8.31 24.44 0.70
C ASN A 47 -8.89 23.68 1.87
N ILE A 48 -10.17 23.32 1.76
CA ILE A 48 -10.84 22.38 2.66
C ILE A 48 -11.19 21.14 1.85
N LEU A 49 -10.79 19.96 2.32
CA LEU A 49 -11.14 18.69 1.71
C LEU A 49 -11.89 17.84 2.72
N LEU A 50 -13.01 17.28 2.30
CA LEU A 50 -13.75 16.24 2.98
C LEU A 50 -13.77 14.99 2.09
N VAL A 51 -13.40 13.85 2.65
CA VAL A 51 -13.55 12.54 2.00
C VAL A 51 -14.31 11.64 2.95
N HIS A 52 -15.32 10.96 2.43
CA HIS A 52 -15.99 9.86 3.11
C HIS A 52 -15.87 8.61 2.25
N ARG A 53 -15.35 7.54 2.83
CA ARG A 53 -15.20 6.25 2.17
C ARG A 53 -15.88 5.16 2.99
N THR A 54 -16.73 4.38 2.35
CA THR A 54 -17.25 3.12 2.89
C THR A 54 -16.66 1.96 2.08
N GLN A 55 -15.90 1.11 2.75
CA GLN A 55 -15.31 -0.08 2.17
C GLN A 55 -16.20 -1.28 2.44
N TRP A 56 -16.30 -2.14 1.43
CA TRP A 56 -16.97 -3.43 1.55
C TRP A 56 -18.43 -3.30 2.00
N ALA A 57 -19.21 -2.52 1.24
CA ALA A 57 -20.54 -2.05 1.64
C ALA A 57 -21.53 -3.17 1.99
N ASP A 58 -21.30 -4.40 1.50
CA ASP A 58 -22.16 -5.55 1.75
C ASP A 58 -21.87 -6.23 3.11
N PHE A 59 -20.82 -5.82 3.84
CA PHE A 59 -20.55 -6.30 5.20
C PHE A 59 -21.22 -5.44 6.28
N LYS A 60 -21.86 -6.09 7.24
CA LYS A 60 -22.34 -5.43 8.47
C LYS A 60 -21.14 -4.94 9.28
N GLY A 61 -21.08 -3.63 9.52
CA GLY A 61 -19.89 -3.01 10.14
C GLY A 61 -18.76 -2.72 9.15
N ALA A 62 -19.10 -2.60 7.87
CA ALA A 62 -18.25 -2.13 6.77
C ALA A 62 -17.25 -1.05 7.22
N PRO A 63 -15.95 -1.20 6.91
CA PRO A 63 -14.98 -0.20 7.28
C PRO A 63 -15.32 1.18 6.71
N GLN A 64 -15.20 2.21 7.54
CA GLN A 64 -15.43 3.60 7.14
C GLN A 64 -14.18 4.41 7.40
N PHE A 65 -13.80 5.22 6.41
CA PHE A 65 -12.65 6.12 6.50
C PHE A 65 -13.04 7.54 6.10
N ASP A 66 -12.95 8.43 7.07
CA ASP A 66 -13.28 9.85 6.93
C ASP A 66 -12.01 10.69 7.01
N ILE A 67 -11.90 11.69 6.13
CA ILE A 67 -10.80 12.65 6.11
C ILE A 67 -11.38 14.05 6.04
N LEU A 68 -10.95 14.93 6.94
CA LEU A 68 -11.15 16.38 6.84
C LEU A 68 -9.78 17.06 6.87
N THR A 69 -9.44 17.82 5.85
CA THR A 69 -8.22 18.65 5.87
C THR A 69 -8.52 20.11 5.63
N LEU A 70 -7.71 20.97 6.24
CA LEU A 70 -7.62 22.39 5.94
C LEU A 70 -6.16 22.74 5.75
N ASP A 71 -5.79 23.37 4.64
CA ASP A 71 -4.43 23.83 4.42
C ASP A 71 -4.38 25.12 3.60
N ASN A 72 -3.34 25.92 3.81
CA ASN A 72 -3.09 27.14 3.06
C ASN A 72 -1.58 27.36 2.90
N ASN A 73 -1.23 28.23 1.96
CA ASN A 73 0.13 28.73 1.79
C ASN A 73 0.26 30.15 2.33
N PHE A 74 1.48 30.48 2.78
CA PHE A 74 1.86 31.74 3.38
C PHE A 74 3.25 32.15 2.86
N MET A 75 3.65 33.40 3.15
CA MET A 75 4.97 33.93 2.81
C MET A 75 5.32 33.76 1.31
N ASN A 76 4.44 34.25 0.43
CA ASN A 76 4.58 34.11 -1.04
C ASN A 76 4.75 32.65 -1.48
N LYS A 77 3.87 31.76 -0.99
CA LYS A 77 3.86 30.32 -1.27
C LYS A 77 5.10 29.54 -0.77
N LYS A 78 5.95 30.14 0.07
CA LYS A 78 7.14 29.46 0.66
C LYS A 78 6.79 28.54 1.82
N VAL A 79 5.75 28.86 2.59
CA VAL A 79 5.36 28.07 3.76
C VAL A 79 3.96 27.52 3.56
N GLY A 80 3.78 26.22 3.76
CA GLY A 80 2.49 25.56 3.82
C GLY A 80 2.14 25.21 5.25
N LEU A 81 0.96 25.60 5.72
CA LEU A 81 0.41 25.14 7.00
C LEU A 81 -0.90 24.44 6.75
N GLY A 82 -1.15 23.37 7.50
CA GLY A 82 -2.42 22.69 7.44
C GLY A 82 -2.71 21.86 8.68
N MET A 83 -3.92 21.38 8.73
CA MET A 83 -4.37 20.42 9.72
C MET A 83 -5.23 19.34 9.04
N GLY A 84 -5.27 18.18 9.66
CA GLY A 84 -6.08 17.06 9.18
C GLY A 84 -6.68 16.30 10.34
N LEU A 85 -7.93 15.91 10.18
CA LEU A 85 -8.63 14.97 11.05
C LEU A 85 -8.97 13.74 10.24
N THR A 86 -8.70 12.56 10.80
CA THR A 86 -9.08 11.29 10.19
C THR A 86 -9.84 10.44 11.20
N SER A 87 -10.87 9.73 10.72
CA SER A 87 -11.59 8.72 11.49
C SER A 87 -11.59 7.42 10.70
N ASP A 88 -11.05 6.35 11.28
CA ASP A 88 -10.96 5.02 10.69
C ASP A 88 -11.70 4.02 11.60
N LYS A 89 -12.86 3.57 11.14
CA LYS A 89 -13.70 2.58 11.84
C LYS A 89 -13.59 1.26 11.11
N LYS A 90 -13.07 0.24 11.79
CA LYS A 90 -12.86 -1.13 11.27
C LYS A 90 -13.34 -2.14 12.31
N GLY A 91 -14.57 -2.64 12.18
CA GLY A 91 -15.14 -3.60 13.13
C GLY A 91 -15.15 -3.08 14.57
N ILE A 92 -14.41 -3.75 15.46
CA ILE A 92 -14.26 -3.36 16.88
C ILE A 92 -13.24 -2.23 17.09
N ASN A 93 -12.40 -1.90 16.10
CA ASN A 93 -11.36 -0.89 16.20
C ASN A 93 -11.84 0.45 15.62
N ASN A 94 -11.70 1.51 16.41
CA ASN A 94 -11.98 2.87 15.97
C ASN A 94 -10.75 3.75 16.26
N THR A 95 -10.22 4.39 15.23
CA THR A 95 -9.07 5.29 15.34
C THR A 95 -9.49 6.69 14.92
N ILE A 96 -9.26 7.68 15.79
CA ILE A 96 -9.37 9.10 15.45
C ILE A 96 -7.98 9.71 15.55
N ALA A 97 -7.53 10.37 14.49
CA ALA A 97 -6.25 11.06 14.48
C ALA A 97 -6.41 12.53 14.08
N GLY A 98 -5.70 13.40 14.78
CA GLY A 98 -5.54 14.81 14.42
C GLY A 98 -4.08 15.13 14.17
N ASN A 99 -3.78 15.79 13.06
CA ASN A 99 -2.42 16.13 12.64
C ASN A 99 -2.32 17.62 12.30
N LEU A 100 -1.21 18.22 12.67
CA LEU A 100 -0.75 19.53 12.22
C LEU A 100 0.38 19.32 11.21
N PHE A 101 0.30 19.98 10.07
CA PHE A 101 1.20 19.84 8.95
C PHE A 101 1.94 21.16 8.70
N TYR A 102 3.25 21.04 8.51
CA TYR A 102 4.12 22.14 8.13
C TYR A 102 4.89 21.73 6.88
N SER A 103 4.97 22.62 5.90
CA SER A 103 5.81 22.45 4.73
C SER A 103 6.61 23.72 4.42
N TYR A 104 7.85 23.54 4.00
CA TYR A 104 8.73 24.61 3.54
C TYR A 104 9.20 24.35 2.11
N LYS A 105 8.95 25.31 1.22
CA LYS A 105 9.25 25.26 -0.20
C LYS A 105 10.53 26.03 -0.50
N ILE A 106 11.52 25.32 -1.02
CA ILE A 106 12.77 25.82 -1.56
C ILE A 106 12.62 25.91 -3.08
N SER A 107 12.48 27.13 -3.60
CA SER A 107 12.30 27.37 -5.03
C SER A 107 13.66 27.61 -5.70
N PHE A 108 13.96 26.86 -6.76
CA PHE A 108 15.17 27.06 -7.57
C PHE A 108 14.89 28.00 -8.75
N ASN A 109 13.68 27.91 -9.31
CA ASN A 109 13.13 28.77 -10.34
C ASN A 109 11.59 28.66 -10.31
N ASP A 110 10.90 29.42 -11.14
CA ASP A 110 9.43 29.53 -11.11
C ASP A 110 8.70 28.18 -11.33
N ASN A 111 9.37 27.24 -12.01
CA ASN A 111 8.80 25.94 -12.37
C ASN A 111 9.42 24.76 -11.62
N THR A 112 10.42 25.00 -10.75
CA THR A 112 11.18 23.95 -10.06
C THR A 112 11.37 24.28 -8.59
N HIS A 113 10.84 23.43 -7.72
CA HIS A 113 10.97 23.60 -6.28
C HIS A 113 10.99 22.27 -5.55
N LEU A 114 11.67 22.27 -4.41
CA LEU A 114 11.70 21.18 -3.44
C LEU A 114 10.90 21.62 -2.21
N ALA A 115 9.93 20.83 -1.80
CA ALA A 115 9.20 21.01 -0.57
C ALA A 115 9.65 19.96 0.46
N LEU A 116 9.94 20.43 1.66
CA LEU A 116 10.15 19.60 2.84
C LEU A 116 8.89 19.67 3.70
N GLY A 117 8.51 18.57 4.33
CA GLY A 117 7.29 18.50 5.12
C GLY A 117 7.50 17.74 6.42
N LEU A 118 6.89 18.25 7.49
CA LEU A 118 6.79 17.57 8.77
C LEU A 118 5.36 17.67 9.26
N SER A 119 4.92 16.67 10.02
CA SER A 119 3.67 16.76 10.75
C SER A 119 3.81 16.16 12.13
N PHE A 120 3.05 16.71 13.07
CA PHE A 120 2.88 16.16 14.40
C PHE A 120 1.40 15.87 14.61
N GLY A 121 1.07 14.76 15.27
CA GLY A 121 -0.32 14.41 15.52
C GLY A 121 -0.56 13.67 16.82
N ILE A 122 -1.84 13.51 17.11
CA ILE A 122 -2.37 12.73 18.23
C ILE A 122 -3.32 11.71 17.64
N ILE A 123 -3.13 10.44 18.02
CA ILE A 123 -3.97 9.32 17.61
C ILE A 123 -4.64 8.78 18.86
N ASN A 124 -5.96 8.75 18.87
CA ASN A 124 -6.75 8.03 19.85
C ASN A 124 -7.32 6.76 19.21
N GLN A 125 -6.95 5.61 19.75
CA GLN A 125 -7.44 4.32 19.31
C GLN A 125 -8.34 3.73 20.39
N THR A 126 -9.51 3.25 19.97
CA THR A 126 -10.55 2.69 20.82
C THR A 126 -10.87 1.28 20.34
N LEU A 127 -10.77 0.31 21.24
CA LEU A 127 -11.25 -1.05 21.03
C LEU A 127 -12.59 -1.22 21.73
N ASN A 128 -13.65 -1.41 20.95
CA ASN A 128 -15.00 -1.58 21.45
C ASN A 128 -15.39 -3.07 21.44
N TYR A 129 -15.18 -3.73 22.57
CA TYR A 129 -15.49 -5.15 22.77
C TYR A 129 -16.99 -5.48 22.72
N SER A 130 -17.89 -4.50 22.91
CA SER A 130 -19.35 -4.73 22.77
C SER A 130 -19.78 -5.12 21.35
N LYS A 131 -18.92 -4.89 20.36
CA LYS A 131 -19.12 -5.29 18.95
C LYS A 131 -18.37 -6.58 18.58
N ALA A 132 -17.67 -7.20 19.53
CA ALA A 132 -16.94 -8.44 19.28
C ALA A 132 -17.92 -9.62 19.23
N VAL A 133 -17.84 -10.42 18.17
CA VAL A 133 -18.49 -11.74 18.12
C VAL A 133 -17.49 -12.72 18.73
N VAL A 134 -17.88 -13.35 19.84
CA VAL A 134 -17.00 -14.25 20.60
C VAL A 134 -17.58 -15.66 20.64
N GLU A 135 -16.71 -16.65 20.54
CA GLU A 135 -17.08 -18.07 20.56
C GLU A 135 -17.51 -18.53 21.96
N THR A 136 -17.09 -17.82 23.02
CA THR A 136 -17.44 -18.13 24.41
C THR A 136 -17.80 -16.86 25.18
N ALA A 137 -18.99 -16.83 25.78
CA ALA A 137 -19.57 -15.65 26.42
C ALA A 137 -18.93 -15.26 27.78
N VAL A 138 -17.89 -15.96 28.22
CA VAL A 138 -17.35 -15.87 29.59
C VAL A 138 -15.83 -15.61 29.60
N ASP A 139 -15.34 -14.69 28.77
CA ASP A 139 -13.95 -14.23 28.85
C ASP A 139 -13.85 -12.92 29.68
N PRO A 140 -13.25 -12.95 30.89
CA PRO A 140 -12.99 -11.78 31.74
C PRO A 140 -12.32 -10.60 31.01
N ALA A 141 -11.54 -10.85 29.95
CA ALA A 141 -10.89 -9.80 29.16
C ALA A 141 -11.87 -8.92 28.36
N LEU A 142 -13.09 -9.41 28.09
CA LEU A 142 -14.15 -8.72 27.35
C LEU A 142 -15.05 -7.85 28.25
N PHE A 143 -15.00 -8.05 29.58
CA PHE A 143 -15.82 -7.30 30.55
C PHE A 143 -15.21 -5.95 30.95
N SER A 144 -14.04 -5.58 30.42
CA SER A 144 -13.60 -4.19 30.49
C SER A 144 -14.29 -3.40 29.39
N ASP A 145 -14.97 -2.32 29.78
CA ASP A 145 -15.44 -1.28 28.87
C ASP A 145 -14.38 -0.87 27.84
N SER A 146 -14.85 -0.23 26.75
CA SER A 146 -14.05 0.25 25.63
C SER A 146 -12.63 0.68 26.06
N ARG A 147 -11.60 -0.01 25.54
CA ARG A 147 -10.22 0.34 25.86
C ARG A 147 -9.76 1.46 24.95
N HIS A 148 -9.41 2.59 25.55
CA HIS A 148 -8.88 3.75 24.85
C HIS A 148 -7.37 3.86 25.04
N LYS A 149 -6.64 4.16 23.97
CA LYS A 149 -5.23 4.52 24.03
C LYS A 149 -4.96 5.74 23.17
N THR A 150 -4.34 6.74 23.78
CA THR A 150 -3.80 7.89 23.06
C THR A 150 -2.30 7.71 22.85
N THR A 151 -1.84 7.96 21.62
CA THR A 151 -0.43 7.99 21.21
C THR A 151 -0.14 9.24 20.39
N TYR A 152 1.12 9.66 20.34
CA TYR A 152 1.56 10.75 19.47
C TYR A 152 2.03 10.22 18.13
N ASP A 153 1.90 10.99 17.07
CA ASP A 153 2.32 10.62 15.72
C ASP A 153 3.24 11.68 15.12
N GLY A 154 4.08 11.24 14.20
CA GLY A 154 5.00 12.09 13.46
C GLY A 154 5.12 11.60 12.03
N ASN A 155 5.10 12.51 11.06
CA ASN A 155 5.30 12.17 9.65
C ASN A 155 6.34 13.11 9.05
N ALA A 156 7.18 12.57 8.17
CA ALA A 156 8.16 13.35 7.42
C ALA A 156 7.97 13.14 5.92
N GLY A 157 8.21 14.18 5.14
CA GLY A 157 7.97 14.17 3.71
C GLY A 157 8.95 15.05 2.94
N LEU A 158 9.21 14.65 1.70
CA LEU A 158 9.94 15.40 0.70
C LEU A 158 9.12 15.34 -0.60
N ALA A 159 9.01 16.45 -1.31
CA ALA A 159 8.36 16.51 -2.60
C ALA A 159 9.13 17.41 -3.57
N PHE A 160 9.44 16.91 -4.76
CA PHE A 160 10.13 17.64 -5.81
C PHE A 160 9.17 17.89 -6.97
N PHE A 161 9.14 19.14 -7.44
CA PHE A 161 8.26 19.59 -8.51
C PHE A 161 9.10 20.19 -9.63
N ALA A 162 8.86 19.78 -10.87
CA ALA A 162 9.57 20.29 -12.04
C ALA A 162 8.72 20.19 -13.32
N LYS A 163 8.28 21.32 -13.90
CA LYS A 163 7.58 21.36 -15.21
C LYS A 163 6.51 20.26 -15.41
N GLY A 164 5.62 20.10 -14.42
CA GLY A 164 4.54 19.10 -14.46
C GLY A 164 4.89 17.73 -13.87
N LEU A 165 6.15 17.47 -13.54
CA LEU A 165 6.60 16.34 -12.71
C LEU A 165 6.36 16.63 -11.23
N GLU A 166 5.83 15.65 -10.52
CA GLU A 166 5.74 15.63 -9.06
C GLU A 166 6.33 14.30 -8.57
N PHE A 167 7.39 14.37 -7.80
CA PHE A 167 7.99 13.23 -7.12
C PHE A 167 7.88 13.43 -5.62
N GLY A 168 7.57 12.39 -4.86
CA GLY A 168 7.41 12.50 -3.42
C GLY A 168 7.94 11.28 -2.70
N LEU A 169 8.58 11.51 -1.56
CA LEU A 169 8.96 10.48 -0.59
C LEU A 169 8.38 10.85 0.76
N ALA A 170 7.85 9.89 1.51
CA ALA A 170 7.34 10.13 2.84
C ALA A 170 7.59 8.95 3.76
N ILE A 171 7.72 9.26 5.04
CA ILE A 171 7.80 8.29 6.13
C ILE A 171 6.66 8.61 7.11
N PRO A 172 5.46 8.05 6.88
CA PRO A 172 4.40 8.14 7.86
C PRO A 172 4.66 7.29 9.10
N GLN A 173 4.06 7.67 10.23
CA GLN A 173 4.21 6.98 11.53
C GLN A 173 5.66 6.85 11.99
N LEU A 174 6.43 7.93 11.89
CA LEU A 174 7.85 8.04 12.22
C LEU A 174 8.16 7.57 13.65
N PHE A 175 7.26 7.77 14.60
CA PHE A 175 7.46 7.38 16.00
C PHE A 175 7.32 5.87 16.25
N ALA A 176 6.66 5.12 15.37
CA ALA A 176 6.53 3.65 15.45
C ALA A 176 6.04 3.15 16.83
N ASN A 177 4.97 3.76 17.36
CA ASN A 177 4.56 3.50 18.74
C ASN A 177 4.13 2.04 18.95
N LYS A 178 4.62 1.44 20.04
CA LYS A 178 4.15 0.13 20.51
C LYS A 178 3.04 0.34 21.55
N ILE A 179 1.82 0.01 21.19
CA ILE A 179 0.65 0.04 22.06
C ILE A 179 0.47 -1.32 22.72
N LYS A 180 0.50 -1.35 24.05
CA LYS A 180 0.09 -2.52 24.84
C LYS A 180 -1.30 -2.25 25.39
N TYR A 181 -2.26 -3.13 25.07
CA TYR A 181 -3.64 -3.05 25.59
C TYR A 181 -3.83 -3.92 26.83
N ALA A 182 -3.09 -5.03 26.94
CA ALA A 182 -3.00 -5.96 28.07
C ALA A 182 -1.65 -6.72 28.01
N ASP A 183 -1.34 -7.57 29.00
CA ASP A 183 -0.08 -8.32 29.07
C ASP A 183 0.16 -9.24 27.85
N SER A 184 -0.92 -9.68 27.17
CA SER A 184 -0.88 -10.55 26.00
C SER A 184 -1.08 -9.81 24.66
N THR A 185 -1.78 -8.68 24.61
CA THR A 185 -2.16 -8.01 23.35
C THR A 185 -1.26 -6.82 23.02
N LYS A 186 -0.35 -7.02 22.06
CA LYS A 186 0.56 -5.99 21.52
C LYS A 186 0.09 -5.52 20.15
N TYR A 187 -0.22 -4.24 20.01
CA TYR A 187 -0.44 -3.57 18.73
C TYR A 187 0.71 -2.59 18.49
N ALA A 188 1.48 -2.75 17.42
CA ALA A 188 2.58 -1.83 17.11
C ALA A 188 2.26 -1.06 15.84
N GLN A 189 2.30 0.27 15.89
CA GLN A 189 2.38 1.10 14.69
C GLN A 189 3.72 0.84 14.01
N VAL A 190 3.69 0.48 12.73
CA VAL A 190 4.89 0.22 11.94
C VAL A 190 5.14 1.40 11.02
N ARG A 191 6.40 1.79 10.87
CA ARG A 191 6.79 2.83 9.91
C ARG A 191 6.45 2.39 8.50
N HIS A 192 5.79 3.27 7.77
CA HIS A 192 5.55 3.10 6.34
C HIS A 192 6.56 3.94 5.58
N TYR A 193 7.08 3.41 4.48
CA TYR A 193 7.91 4.15 3.54
C TYR A 193 7.12 4.28 2.25
N MET A 194 6.84 5.51 1.85
CA MET A 194 6.01 5.80 0.68
C MET A 194 6.79 6.58 -0.36
N GLY A 195 6.62 6.19 -1.62
CA GLY A 195 7.16 6.89 -2.77
C GLY A 195 6.08 7.15 -3.81
N SER A 196 5.99 8.35 -4.35
CA SER A 196 5.00 8.72 -5.35
C SER A 196 5.65 9.44 -6.53
N LEU A 197 5.15 9.18 -7.73
CA LEU A 197 5.56 9.82 -8.96
C LEU A 197 4.33 10.15 -9.79
N LYS A 198 4.17 11.40 -10.23
CA LYS A 198 3.10 11.87 -11.12
C LYS A 198 3.70 12.75 -12.20
N TYR A 199 3.20 12.64 -13.43
CA TYR A 199 3.65 13.51 -14.52
C TYR A 199 2.46 14.00 -15.34
N LYS A 200 2.37 15.30 -15.61
CA LYS A 200 1.32 15.88 -16.45
C LYS A 200 1.75 15.87 -17.92
N ILE A 201 1.02 15.12 -18.74
CA ILE A 201 1.19 15.05 -20.19
C ILE A 201 0.09 15.88 -20.83
N PHE A 202 0.44 17.06 -21.35
CA PHE A 202 -0.52 17.91 -22.06
C PHE A 202 -0.85 17.31 -23.43
N LEU A 203 -2.13 17.05 -23.67
CA LEU A 203 -2.63 16.64 -24.99
C LEU A 203 -2.92 17.86 -25.86
N SER A 204 -3.39 18.93 -25.24
CA SER A 204 -3.71 20.21 -25.87
C SER A 204 -3.65 21.29 -24.80
N GLU A 205 -2.62 22.14 -24.88
CA GLU A 205 -2.42 23.25 -23.93
C GLU A 205 -3.51 24.32 -24.08
N ASP A 206 -3.93 24.60 -25.32
CA ASP A 206 -4.97 25.56 -25.68
C ASP A 206 -6.35 25.20 -25.09
N LYS A 207 -6.69 23.90 -25.05
CA LYS A 207 -7.95 23.41 -24.47
C LYS A 207 -7.82 23.02 -22.99
N GLY A 208 -6.61 23.12 -22.43
CA GLY A 208 -6.31 22.70 -21.06
C GLY A 208 -6.53 21.21 -20.81
N MET A 209 -6.28 20.35 -21.81
CA MET A 209 -6.46 18.91 -21.70
C MET A 209 -5.13 18.23 -21.37
N TYR A 210 -5.10 17.44 -20.30
CA TYR A 210 -3.92 16.67 -19.93
C TYR A 210 -4.27 15.30 -19.34
N ILE A 211 -3.34 14.36 -19.46
CA ILE A 211 -3.36 13.09 -18.75
C ILE A 211 -2.27 13.12 -17.68
N ALA A 212 -2.59 12.65 -16.48
CA ALA A 212 -1.68 12.54 -15.36
C ALA A 212 -1.59 11.08 -14.90
N PRO A 213 -0.68 10.27 -15.47
CA PRO A 213 -0.27 9.02 -14.83
C PRO A 213 0.39 9.31 -13.48
N GLN A 214 0.07 8.47 -12.49
CA GLN A 214 0.65 8.49 -11.15
C GLN A 214 0.91 7.07 -10.66
N VAL A 215 2.04 6.86 -9.99
CA VAL A 215 2.33 5.64 -9.24
C VAL A 215 2.58 6.01 -7.79
N LEU A 216 2.07 5.19 -6.87
CA LEU A 216 2.32 5.30 -5.42
C LEU A 216 2.76 3.93 -4.91
N VAL A 217 3.96 3.85 -4.34
CA VAL A 217 4.53 2.63 -3.75
C VAL A 217 4.51 2.79 -2.24
N ARG A 218 4.11 1.73 -1.53
CA ARG A 218 4.12 1.64 -0.07
C ARG A 218 4.92 0.41 0.33
N PHE A 219 5.91 0.63 1.17
CA PHE A 219 6.77 -0.40 1.73
C PHE A 219 6.63 -0.41 3.25
N VAL A 220 6.33 -1.58 3.80
CA VAL A 220 6.29 -1.83 5.25
C VAL A 220 7.16 -3.06 5.52
N PRO A 221 8.11 -3.00 6.46
CA PRO A 221 8.98 -4.13 6.77
C PRO A 221 8.19 -5.40 7.07
N ASN A 222 8.65 -6.54 6.56
CA ASN A 222 8.03 -7.86 6.73
C ASN A 222 6.61 -8.00 6.14
N THR A 223 6.24 -7.12 5.20
CA THR A 223 4.98 -7.24 4.45
C THR A 223 5.25 -7.20 2.95
N PRO A 224 4.36 -7.77 2.12
CA PRO A 224 4.46 -7.67 0.67
C PRO A 224 4.42 -6.21 0.20
N LEU A 225 5.24 -5.87 -0.80
CA LEU A 225 5.25 -4.53 -1.40
C LEU A 225 3.88 -4.20 -1.99
N GLN A 226 3.36 -3.00 -1.68
CA GLN A 226 2.10 -2.51 -2.22
C GLN A 226 2.35 -1.36 -3.21
N TYR A 227 1.61 -1.33 -4.31
CA TYR A 227 1.69 -0.27 -5.29
C TYR A 227 0.33 0.04 -5.90
N ASP A 228 0.11 1.32 -6.15
CA ASP A 228 -1.08 1.84 -6.83
C ASP A 228 -0.63 2.49 -8.14
N GLY A 229 -1.25 2.09 -9.25
CA GLY A 229 -1.14 2.76 -10.54
C GLY A 229 -2.42 3.53 -10.81
N ASN A 230 -2.32 4.85 -11.01
CA ASN A 230 -3.43 5.74 -11.28
C ASN A 230 -3.21 6.44 -12.62
N ILE A 231 -4.28 6.64 -13.38
CA ILE A 231 -4.28 7.49 -14.56
C ILE A 231 -5.50 8.40 -14.50
N ASN A 232 -5.28 9.69 -14.70
CA ASN A 232 -6.31 10.71 -14.65
C ASN A 232 -6.28 11.56 -15.90
N PHE A 233 -7.37 11.59 -16.66
CA PHE A 233 -7.61 12.62 -17.66
C PHE A 233 -8.27 13.83 -16.99
N ASN A 234 -7.79 15.02 -17.32
CA ASN A 234 -8.34 16.27 -16.84
C ASN A 234 -8.63 17.20 -18.02
N TRP A 235 -9.76 17.92 -17.93
CA TRP A 235 -10.15 18.92 -18.89
C TRP A 235 -10.40 20.26 -18.19
N ASN A 236 -9.49 21.21 -18.47
CA ASN A 236 -9.56 22.62 -18.09
C ASN A 236 -9.79 22.84 -16.58
N ASP A 237 -9.27 21.93 -15.74
CA ASP A 237 -9.49 21.87 -14.29
C ASP A 237 -10.98 21.90 -13.86
N LYS A 238 -11.90 21.61 -14.80
CA LYS A 238 -13.35 21.57 -14.60
C LYS A 238 -13.87 20.16 -14.43
N PHE A 239 -13.23 19.20 -15.08
CA PHE A 239 -13.66 17.81 -15.08
C PHE A 239 -12.44 16.90 -15.06
N TRP A 240 -12.53 15.80 -14.31
CA TRP A 240 -11.56 14.73 -14.38
C TRP A 240 -12.24 13.37 -14.34
N ILE A 241 -11.63 12.42 -15.02
CA ILE A 241 -12.01 11.01 -15.00
C ILE A 241 -10.75 10.18 -15.01
N GLY A 242 -10.76 9.06 -14.31
CA GLY A 242 -9.61 8.20 -14.24
C GLY A 242 -9.91 6.83 -13.66
N ALA A 243 -8.85 6.05 -13.59
CA ALA A 243 -8.87 4.73 -13.00
C ALA A 243 -7.64 4.53 -12.12
N THR A 244 -7.79 3.71 -11.09
CA THR A 244 -6.71 3.32 -10.19
C THR A 244 -6.67 1.81 -10.05
N TYR A 245 -5.53 1.19 -10.32
CA TYR A 245 -5.25 -0.18 -9.94
C TYR A 245 -4.48 -0.18 -8.62
N LYS A 246 -4.92 -0.97 -7.65
CA LYS A 246 -4.26 -1.17 -6.35
C LYS A 246 -3.86 -2.62 -6.22
N SER A 247 -2.56 -2.89 -6.10
CA SER A 247 -2.00 -4.24 -6.02
C SER A 247 -2.66 -5.05 -4.90
N ASN A 248 -3.12 -6.27 -5.20
CA ASN A 248 -3.75 -7.19 -4.24
C ASN A 248 -4.95 -6.59 -3.48
N TYR A 249 -5.63 -5.59 -4.06
CA TYR A 249 -6.79 -4.97 -3.42
C TYR A 249 -7.92 -4.71 -4.40
N ALA A 250 -7.82 -3.74 -5.31
CA ALA A 250 -8.96 -3.32 -6.11
C ALA A 250 -8.59 -2.62 -7.41
N ILE A 251 -9.54 -2.59 -8.34
CA ILE A 251 -9.58 -1.64 -9.46
C ILE A 251 -10.66 -0.61 -9.13
N ALA A 252 -10.31 0.67 -9.21
CA ALA A 252 -11.20 1.80 -8.97
C ALA A 252 -11.42 2.58 -10.26
N ALA A 253 -12.65 3.03 -10.49
CA ALA A 253 -12.96 4.09 -11.42
C ALA A 253 -13.35 5.34 -10.63
N HIS A 254 -12.91 6.52 -11.07
CA HIS A 254 -13.23 7.77 -10.39
C HIS A 254 -13.48 8.89 -11.37
N VAL A 255 -14.40 9.77 -10.99
CA VAL A 255 -14.83 10.93 -11.78
C VAL A 255 -15.03 12.10 -10.84
N GLY A 256 -14.86 13.31 -11.35
CA GLY A 256 -15.25 14.49 -10.61
C GLY A 256 -15.30 15.74 -11.45
N LEU A 257 -15.86 16.77 -10.83
CA LEU A 257 -16.21 18.03 -11.46
C LEU A 257 -15.89 19.19 -10.52
N CYS A 258 -15.48 20.32 -11.09
CA CYS A 258 -15.17 21.56 -10.40
C CYS A 258 -16.14 22.65 -10.85
N ILE A 259 -17.02 23.07 -9.94
CA ILE A 259 -18.05 24.08 -10.12
C ILE A 259 -17.48 25.43 -9.68
N HIS A 260 -17.54 26.43 -10.56
CA HIS A 260 -17.09 27.81 -10.31
C HIS A 260 -15.63 27.94 -9.81
N LYS A 261 -14.76 26.95 -10.08
CA LYS A 261 -13.38 26.88 -9.56
C LYS A 261 -13.26 26.85 -8.03
N LEU A 262 -14.38 26.77 -7.32
CA LEU A 262 -14.50 26.84 -5.87
C LEU A 262 -14.84 25.47 -5.29
N PHE A 263 -15.82 24.78 -5.86
CA PHE A 263 -16.32 23.50 -5.35
C PHE A 263 -15.92 22.36 -6.26
N ALA A 264 -15.13 21.42 -5.77
CA ALA A 264 -14.79 20.19 -6.46
C ALA A 264 -15.50 19.01 -5.80
N ILE A 265 -16.28 18.26 -6.57
CA ILE A 265 -16.97 17.05 -6.12
C ILE A 265 -16.39 15.88 -6.90
N GLY A 266 -16.03 14.81 -6.18
CA GLY A 266 -15.49 13.59 -6.74
C GLY A 266 -16.22 12.37 -6.21
N TYR A 267 -16.31 11.34 -7.05
CA TYR A 267 -16.81 10.04 -6.67
C TYR A 267 -15.90 8.97 -7.23
N SER A 268 -15.65 7.95 -6.42
CA SER A 268 -14.89 6.77 -6.83
C SER A 268 -15.59 5.49 -6.40
N TYR A 269 -15.41 4.47 -7.22
CA TYR A 269 -16.07 3.19 -7.10
C TYR A 269 -15.05 2.08 -7.29
N ASP A 270 -14.94 1.19 -6.30
CA ASP A 270 -13.93 0.14 -6.28
C ASP A 270 -14.54 -1.23 -6.43
N ILE A 271 -13.98 -1.97 -7.37
CA ILE A 271 -14.20 -3.38 -7.57
C ILE A 271 -13.04 -4.12 -6.93
N ILE A 272 -13.32 -4.84 -5.86
CA ILE A 272 -12.31 -5.53 -5.07
C ILE A 272 -11.88 -6.79 -5.80
N THR A 273 -10.58 -6.98 -5.90
CA THR A 273 -9.92 -8.09 -6.59
C THR A 273 -9.41 -9.11 -5.57
N GLY A 274 -9.19 -10.36 -6.00
CA GLY A 274 -8.67 -11.43 -5.14
C GLY A 274 -9.75 -12.18 -4.36
N SER A 275 -9.32 -12.95 -3.36
CA SER A 275 -10.18 -13.85 -2.57
C SER A 275 -11.31 -13.12 -1.83
N LEU A 276 -11.04 -11.90 -1.36
CA LEU A 276 -12.03 -11.07 -0.68
C LEU A 276 -13.11 -10.51 -1.62
N GLY A 277 -12.80 -10.33 -2.91
CA GLY A 277 -13.71 -9.71 -3.88
C GLY A 277 -15.05 -10.43 -4.03
N LYS A 278 -15.08 -11.74 -3.76
CA LYS A 278 -16.30 -12.57 -3.84
C LYS A 278 -17.31 -12.28 -2.71
N TYR A 279 -16.86 -11.73 -1.59
CA TYR A 279 -17.66 -11.57 -0.36
C TYR A 279 -17.76 -10.12 0.12
N SER A 280 -16.87 -9.26 -0.37
CA SER A 280 -16.75 -7.89 0.12
C SER A 280 -17.67 -6.90 -0.55
N GLY A 281 -18.37 -7.27 -1.62
CA GLY A 281 -19.19 -6.32 -2.35
C GLY A 281 -18.36 -5.19 -2.96
N ILE A 282 -18.89 -3.97 -2.89
CA ILE A 282 -18.35 -2.78 -3.57
C ILE A 282 -17.86 -1.75 -2.54
N SER A 283 -16.91 -0.89 -2.91
CA SER A 283 -16.53 0.24 -2.05
C SER A 283 -16.82 1.57 -2.74
N HIS A 284 -17.30 2.52 -1.95
CA HIS A 284 -17.68 3.85 -2.41
C HIS A 284 -16.84 4.90 -1.70
N GLU A 285 -16.44 5.94 -2.43
CA GLU A 285 -15.82 7.10 -1.82
C GLU A 285 -16.29 8.39 -2.51
N ILE A 286 -16.69 9.34 -1.68
CA ILE A 286 -17.16 10.67 -2.08
C ILE A 286 -16.14 11.69 -1.57
N MET A 287 -15.80 12.64 -2.43
CA MET A 287 -14.90 13.75 -2.14
C MET A 287 -15.65 15.07 -2.34
N LEU A 288 -15.52 15.98 -1.38
CA LEU A 288 -15.89 17.39 -1.51
C LEU A 288 -14.67 18.24 -1.19
N ASN A 289 -14.34 19.19 -2.05
CA ASN A 289 -13.24 20.12 -1.83
C ASN A 289 -13.67 21.55 -2.10
N ILE A 290 -13.34 22.46 -1.19
CA ILE A 290 -13.62 23.89 -1.30
C ILE A 290 -12.29 24.65 -1.41
N LYS A 291 -12.11 25.42 -2.50
CA LYS A 291 -10.89 26.18 -2.80
C LYS A 291 -11.11 27.67 -2.61
N PHE A 292 -10.51 28.26 -1.60
CA PHE A 292 -10.48 29.69 -1.38
C PHE A 292 -9.19 30.27 -1.96
N GLY A 293 -9.26 30.84 -3.15
CA GLY A 293 -8.10 31.46 -3.82
C GLY A 293 -8.50 32.76 -4.53
N LYS A 294 -7.57 33.72 -4.60
CA LYS A 294 -7.80 34.96 -5.33
C LYS A 294 -7.98 34.66 -6.82
N ASN A 295 -9.03 35.21 -7.42
CA ASN A 295 -9.13 35.26 -8.87
C ASN A 295 -7.89 35.97 -9.42
N LYS A 296 -7.30 35.46 -10.51
CA LYS A 296 -6.19 36.08 -11.28
C LYS A 296 -6.42 37.54 -11.73
N LYS A 297 -7.50 38.21 -11.29
CA LYS A 297 -7.84 39.58 -11.65
C LYS A 297 -7.27 40.65 -10.70
N ASP A 298 -6.74 40.26 -9.54
CA ASP A 298 -6.25 41.21 -8.53
C ASP A 298 -4.73 41.18 -8.36
N GLU A 299 -3.98 40.81 -9.40
CA GLU A 299 -2.62 41.32 -9.52
C GLU A 299 -2.79 42.81 -9.89
N PRO A 300 -2.37 43.76 -9.03
CA PRO A 300 -2.24 45.13 -9.49
C PRO A 300 -1.34 45.07 -10.71
N LYS A 301 -1.82 45.60 -11.84
CA LYS A 301 -0.97 45.83 -13.02
C LYS A 301 0.34 46.43 -12.50
N PRO A 302 1.52 45.99 -12.99
CA PRO A 302 2.75 46.69 -12.70
C PRO A 302 2.46 48.17 -12.93
N VAL A 303 2.60 48.99 -11.89
CA VAL A 303 2.65 50.43 -12.06
C VAL A 303 3.76 50.61 -13.08
N GLU A 304 3.43 51.12 -14.27
CA GLU A 304 4.44 51.62 -15.18
C GLU A 304 5.26 52.60 -14.33
N GLU A 305 6.47 52.19 -13.93
CA GLU A 305 7.45 53.12 -13.43
C GLU A 305 7.69 54.09 -14.58
N GLU A 306 7.02 55.23 -14.53
CA GLU A 306 7.45 56.42 -15.26
C GLU A 306 8.91 56.60 -14.88
N SER A 307 9.78 56.27 -15.83
CA SER A 307 11.22 56.41 -15.69
C SER A 307 11.45 57.88 -15.36
N PRO A 308 12.10 58.24 -14.25
CA PRO A 308 12.53 59.60 -14.05
C PRO A 308 13.43 59.96 -15.23
N LYS A 309 13.02 60.96 -16.03
CA LYS A 309 13.90 61.59 -17.01
C LYS A 309 15.08 62.17 -16.25
N VAL A 310 16.17 61.43 -16.19
CA VAL A 310 17.46 61.95 -15.73
C VAL A 310 17.99 62.85 -16.84
N GLU A 311 17.93 64.16 -16.60
CA GLU A 311 18.70 65.15 -17.36
C GLU A 311 20.19 64.77 -17.28
N THR A 312 20.73 64.40 -18.43
CA THR A 312 22.16 64.23 -18.67
C THR A 312 22.90 65.54 -18.40
N LYS A 313 23.65 65.60 -17.31
CA LYS A 313 24.88 66.41 -17.23
C LYS A 313 26.08 65.47 -17.36
N ALA A 314 26.84 65.68 -18.43
CA ALA A 314 28.06 64.96 -18.75
C ALA A 314 29.13 65.18 -17.66
N PRO A 315 29.78 64.12 -17.14
CA PRO A 315 31.06 64.24 -16.46
C PRO A 315 32.19 64.39 -17.48
N GLU A 316 33.11 65.29 -17.17
CA GLU A 316 34.37 65.54 -17.87
C GLU A 316 35.30 64.30 -17.76
N PRO A 317 36.08 63.95 -18.81
CA PRO A 317 36.83 62.70 -18.84
C PRO A 317 38.13 62.76 -18.04
N GLU A 318 38.32 61.81 -17.11
CA GLU A 318 39.64 61.48 -16.55
C GLU A 318 40.39 60.48 -17.47
N PRO A 319 41.72 60.57 -17.58
CA PRO A 319 42.51 59.75 -18.50
C PRO A 319 42.74 58.32 -17.99
N ILE A 320 42.42 57.32 -18.81
CA ILE A 320 42.71 55.90 -18.52
C ILE A 320 44.03 55.49 -19.20
N VAL A 321 44.92 54.92 -18.39
CA VAL A 321 46.20 54.29 -18.75
C VAL A 321 45.96 52.98 -19.50
N VAL A 322 46.57 52.83 -20.68
CA VAL A 322 46.58 51.59 -21.48
C VAL A 322 47.88 50.82 -21.22
N GLN A 323 47.80 49.58 -20.74
CA GLN A 323 48.89 48.60 -20.86
C GLN A 323 48.56 47.62 -21.99
N GLN A 324 49.47 47.48 -22.96
CA GLN A 324 49.42 46.51 -24.05
C GLN A 324 50.21 45.23 -23.66
N PRO A 325 49.86 44.05 -24.19
CA PRO A 325 50.63 42.82 -23.98
C PRO A 325 51.91 42.79 -24.84
N PRO A 326 53.05 42.27 -24.34
CA PRO A 326 54.25 42.10 -25.16
C PRO A 326 54.17 40.84 -26.04
N LYS A 327 54.53 41.02 -27.31
CA LYS A 327 55.05 39.99 -28.22
C LYS A 327 56.49 39.68 -27.84
N ILE A 328 56.88 38.40 -27.87
CA ILE A 328 58.30 37.99 -27.79
C ILE A 328 58.68 37.36 -29.12
N GLU A 329 59.68 37.97 -29.75
CA GLU A 329 60.31 37.56 -31.01
C GLU A 329 61.66 36.89 -30.73
N ASN A 330 62.04 35.99 -31.65
CA ASN A 330 63.20 35.10 -31.67
C ASN A 330 64.58 35.78 -31.53
N LYS A 331 65.59 35.06 -31.00
CA LYS A 331 66.79 34.61 -31.74
C LYS A 331 67.80 33.78 -30.90
N ILE A 332 68.28 32.71 -31.55
CA ILE A 332 69.30 31.65 -31.24
C ILE A 332 70.71 32.30 -31.19
N PRO A 333 71.83 31.77 -30.58
CA PRO A 333 72.45 30.42 -30.74
C PRO A 333 73.36 29.92 -29.55
N PRO A 334 74.31 28.96 -29.70
CA PRO A 334 74.25 27.56 -30.17
C PRO A 334 74.87 26.50 -29.19
N VAL A 335 74.62 25.23 -29.53
CA VAL A 335 75.40 23.96 -29.38
C VAL A 335 76.71 23.94 -28.56
N THR A 336 76.81 23.03 -27.57
CA THR A 336 77.92 22.04 -27.48
C THR A 336 77.59 20.77 -26.68
N ASP A 337 78.32 19.74 -27.08
CA ASP A 337 78.26 18.30 -26.89
C ASP A 337 78.60 17.70 -25.50
N THR A 338 78.29 16.39 -25.42
CA THR A 338 78.95 15.30 -24.64
C THR A 338 78.62 15.07 -23.16
N LYS A 339 77.92 13.96 -22.86
CA LYS A 339 78.54 12.65 -22.54
C LYS A 339 77.53 11.49 -22.39
N THR A 340 78.01 10.37 -22.93
CA THR A 340 77.70 8.92 -23.04
C THR A 340 76.92 8.22 -21.88
N PRO A 341 76.26 7.06 -22.13
CA PRO A 341 75.23 6.43 -21.30
C PRO A 341 75.72 5.22 -20.48
N GLU A 342 74.88 4.74 -19.56
CA GLU A 342 75.04 3.44 -18.90
C GLU A 342 73.79 2.56 -19.11
N VAL A 343 74.04 1.34 -19.58
CA VAL A 343 73.07 0.28 -19.90
C VAL A 343 72.86 -0.57 -18.66
N GLU A 344 71.62 -0.93 -18.33
CA GLU A 344 71.34 -2.14 -17.56
C GLU A 344 69.96 -2.72 -17.91
N THR A 345 69.88 -4.03 -17.78
CA THR A 345 69.11 -4.97 -18.61
C THR A 345 67.76 -5.37 -18.01
N LYS A 346 66.77 -5.67 -18.87
CA LYS A 346 65.56 -6.42 -18.48
C LYS A 346 65.86 -7.93 -18.37
N PRO A 347 65.32 -8.64 -17.37
CA PRO A 347 65.01 -10.05 -17.48
C PRO A 347 63.54 -10.29 -17.91
N LEU A 348 63.35 -11.41 -18.59
CA LEU A 348 62.08 -11.97 -19.05
C LEU A 348 61.27 -12.61 -17.91
N PHE A 349 59.94 -12.45 -17.99
CA PHE A 349 58.85 -13.11 -17.23
C PHE A 349 58.77 -12.88 -15.71
N ASP A 350 57.77 -12.08 -15.31
CA ASP A 350 57.35 -11.91 -13.91
C ASP A 350 56.35 -13.02 -13.51
N ASP A 351 56.87 -14.00 -12.77
CA ASP A 351 56.23 -15.24 -12.32
C ASP A 351 55.14 -14.99 -11.24
N ALA A 352 55.11 -13.80 -10.63
CA ALA A 352 54.19 -13.51 -9.52
C ALA A 352 52.73 -13.29 -9.98
N ALA A 353 52.52 -12.66 -11.13
CA ALA A 353 51.18 -12.35 -11.64
C ALA A 353 50.44 -13.60 -12.13
N TYR A 354 51.16 -14.55 -12.73
CA TYR A 354 50.60 -15.81 -13.22
C TYR A 354 50.21 -16.75 -12.08
N ARG A 355 51.05 -16.85 -11.04
CA ARG A 355 50.76 -17.64 -9.83
C ARG A 355 49.53 -17.15 -9.07
N LYS A 356 49.33 -15.83 -9.01
CA LYS A 356 48.15 -15.21 -8.39
C LYS A 356 46.86 -15.53 -9.15
N HIS A 357 46.90 -15.47 -10.48
CA HIS A 357 45.73 -15.81 -11.30
C HIS A 357 45.32 -17.28 -11.15
N ILE A 358 46.28 -18.19 -11.01
CA ILE A 358 46.01 -19.62 -10.77
C ILE A 358 45.43 -19.83 -9.36
N SER A 359 45.95 -19.17 -8.32
CA SER A 359 45.41 -19.32 -6.97
C SER A 359 43.97 -18.82 -6.85
N ASP A 360 43.66 -17.70 -7.51
CA ASP A 360 42.32 -17.11 -7.49
C ASP A 360 41.32 -18.00 -8.25
N SER A 361 41.75 -18.61 -9.36
CA SER A 361 40.93 -19.56 -10.12
C SER A 361 40.66 -20.85 -9.33
N LEU A 362 41.64 -21.37 -8.60
CA LEU A 362 41.50 -22.56 -7.75
C LEU A 362 40.58 -22.31 -6.54
N ASN A 363 40.64 -21.12 -5.95
CA ASN A 363 39.76 -20.74 -4.84
C ASN A 363 38.30 -20.61 -5.31
N GLN A 364 38.05 -20.09 -6.51
CA GLN A 364 36.70 -20.05 -7.08
C GLN A 364 36.13 -21.44 -7.37
N LEU A 365 36.95 -22.36 -7.91
CA LEU A 365 36.55 -23.75 -8.14
C LEU A 365 36.21 -24.47 -6.83
N ARG A 366 37.00 -24.25 -5.77
CA ARG A 366 36.74 -24.83 -4.45
C ARG A 366 35.46 -24.29 -3.81
N LEU A 367 35.18 -23.00 -3.97
CA LEU A 367 33.93 -22.38 -3.51
C LEU A 367 32.72 -22.97 -4.23
N GLN A 368 32.87 -23.26 -5.53
CA GLN A 368 31.80 -23.83 -6.35
C GLN A 368 31.50 -25.28 -5.96
N GLU A 369 32.54 -26.10 -5.70
CA GLU A 369 32.37 -27.45 -5.17
C GLU A 369 31.69 -27.47 -3.78
N GLU A 370 32.01 -26.52 -2.90
CA GLU A 370 31.33 -26.42 -1.60
C GLU A 370 29.86 -26.01 -1.74
N GLN A 371 29.54 -25.09 -2.66
CA GLN A 371 28.16 -24.71 -2.94
C GLN A 371 27.34 -25.86 -3.52
N ASP A 372 27.94 -26.68 -4.39
CA ASP A 372 27.26 -27.83 -4.98
C ASP A 372 27.05 -28.95 -3.96
N LYS A 373 28.02 -29.19 -3.06
CA LYS A 373 27.83 -30.07 -1.89
C LYS A 373 26.73 -29.55 -0.96
N LEU A 374 26.63 -28.23 -0.75
CA LEU A 374 25.58 -27.64 0.09
C LEU A 374 24.20 -27.83 -0.54
N LYS A 375 24.07 -27.64 -1.86
CA LYS A 375 22.83 -27.89 -2.60
C LYS A 375 22.43 -29.36 -2.55
N GLN A 376 23.38 -30.27 -2.69
CA GLN A 376 23.13 -31.71 -2.62
C GLN A 376 22.66 -32.11 -1.21
N ASN A 377 23.31 -31.62 -0.16
CA ASN A 377 22.88 -31.84 1.22
C ASN A 377 21.49 -31.24 1.52
N GLN A 378 21.14 -30.08 0.94
CA GLN A 378 19.80 -29.49 1.06
C GLN A 378 18.74 -30.29 0.30
N GLN A 379 19.10 -30.86 -0.85
CA GLN A 379 18.22 -31.74 -1.64
C GLN A 379 17.96 -33.05 -0.89
N ASP A 380 19.00 -33.65 -0.31
CA ASP A 380 18.91 -34.88 0.48
C ASP A 380 18.13 -34.67 1.78
N ALA A 381 18.29 -33.50 2.42
CA ALA A 381 17.48 -33.10 3.57
C ALA A 381 16.01 -32.89 3.19
N LYS A 382 15.71 -32.32 2.01
CA LYS A 382 14.34 -32.20 1.49
C LYS A 382 13.72 -33.55 1.16
N ASN A 383 14.48 -34.47 0.58
CA ASN A 383 13.98 -35.81 0.25
C ASN A 383 13.69 -36.61 1.52
N LYS A 384 14.59 -36.57 2.52
CA LYS A 384 14.37 -37.19 3.83
C LYS A 384 13.20 -36.58 4.59
N ASN A 385 12.99 -35.26 4.51
CA ASN A 385 11.80 -34.63 5.10
C ASN A 385 10.53 -35.00 4.35
N SER A 386 10.57 -35.15 3.03
CA SER A 386 9.40 -35.54 2.23
C SER A 386 8.98 -36.98 2.50
N GLU A 387 9.95 -37.90 2.64
CA GLU A 387 9.72 -39.29 3.06
C GLU A 387 9.25 -39.38 4.51
N ALA A 388 9.79 -38.55 5.42
CA ALA A 388 9.33 -38.46 6.80
C ALA A 388 7.93 -37.86 6.92
N ILE A 389 7.55 -36.91 6.06
CA ILE A 389 6.21 -36.31 6.01
C ILE A 389 5.20 -37.31 5.44
N GLN A 390 5.53 -38.10 4.41
CA GLN A 390 4.66 -39.15 3.88
C GLN A 390 4.47 -40.32 4.87
N ASN A 391 5.55 -40.73 5.56
CA ASN A 391 5.50 -41.80 6.55
C ASN A 391 4.83 -41.37 7.86
N ASN A 392 4.94 -40.10 8.27
CA ASN A 392 4.20 -39.57 9.41
C ASN A 392 2.73 -39.30 9.06
N ALA A 393 2.40 -38.79 7.87
CA ALA A 393 1.02 -38.58 7.44
C ALA A 393 0.21 -39.88 7.39
N SER A 394 0.85 -41.02 7.12
CA SER A 394 0.19 -42.34 7.11
C SER A 394 0.02 -42.96 8.50
N LYS A 395 0.70 -42.44 9.54
CA LYS A 395 0.70 -42.99 10.91
C LYS A 395 -0.01 -42.13 11.95
N THR A 396 -0.42 -40.89 11.63
CA THR A 396 -1.12 -39.99 12.57
C THR A 396 -2.52 -39.53 12.09
N MET A 397 -3.14 -40.21 11.12
CA MET A 397 -4.50 -39.91 10.66
C MET A 397 -5.58 -40.66 11.46
N ASP A 398 -5.58 -40.50 12.78
CA ASP A 398 -6.73 -40.80 13.62
C ASP A 398 -6.88 -39.67 14.67
N ASN A 399 -8.05 -39.03 14.73
CA ASN A 399 -8.53 -38.05 15.74
C ASN A 399 -8.42 -36.51 15.54
N THR A 400 -8.66 -35.90 14.37
CA THR A 400 -8.81 -34.41 14.30
C THR A 400 -10.11 -33.88 13.67
N VAL A 401 -11.08 -34.74 13.32
CA VAL A 401 -12.42 -34.28 12.90
C VAL A 401 -13.37 -34.42 14.09
N TRP A 402 -13.81 -33.29 14.64
CA TRP A 402 -14.77 -33.29 15.76
C TRP A 402 -16.19 -33.57 15.28
N ILE A 403 -16.99 -34.19 16.16
CA ILE A 403 -18.42 -34.45 15.92
C ILE A 403 -19.23 -33.66 16.94
N ALA A 404 -20.13 -32.79 16.48
CA ALA A 404 -21.18 -32.23 17.33
C ALA A 404 -22.45 -33.09 17.20
N THR A 405 -23.16 -33.31 18.31
CA THR A 405 -24.40 -34.10 18.33
C THR A 405 -25.53 -33.22 18.81
N ASN A 406 -26.56 -33.07 17.97
CA ASN A 406 -27.72 -32.23 18.24
C ASN A 406 -28.99 -32.93 17.74
N LYS A 407 -30.15 -32.45 18.20
CA LYS A 407 -31.43 -33.09 17.89
C LYS A 407 -32.02 -32.49 16.62
N VAL A 408 -32.81 -33.29 15.88
CA VAL A 408 -33.53 -32.82 14.68
C VAL A 408 -34.34 -31.53 14.94
N ARG A 409 -34.95 -31.41 16.13
CA ARG A 409 -35.74 -30.23 16.53
C ARG A 409 -34.96 -28.92 16.58
N ASP A 410 -33.64 -28.99 16.72
CA ASP A 410 -32.77 -27.81 16.79
C ASP A 410 -32.45 -27.25 15.40
N PHE A 411 -32.92 -27.91 14.33
CA PHE A 411 -32.60 -27.54 12.96
C PHE A 411 -33.80 -27.40 12.04
N LYS A 412 -33.62 -26.55 11.03
CA LYS A 412 -34.46 -26.49 9.82
C LYS A 412 -33.61 -26.65 8.57
N ASP A 413 -34.13 -27.32 7.56
CA ASP A 413 -33.51 -27.40 6.24
C ASP A 413 -33.80 -26.13 5.42
N ALA A 414 -33.27 -26.11 4.18
CA ALA A 414 -33.46 -24.99 3.27
C ALA A 414 -34.93 -24.67 2.93
N GLY A 415 -35.83 -25.66 3.07
CA GLY A 415 -37.28 -25.57 2.88
C GLY A 415 -38.05 -25.25 4.17
N ASN A 416 -37.35 -24.92 5.27
CA ASN A 416 -37.93 -24.65 6.58
C ASN A 416 -38.63 -25.88 7.20
N GLN A 417 -38.17 -27.10 6.87
CA GLN A 417 -38.64 -28.37 7.41
C GLN A 417 -37.59 -29.03 8.29
N SER A 418 -37.97 -29.99 9.11
CA SER A 418 -37.00 -30.75 9.92
C SER A 418 -36.06 -31.58 9.05
N PRO A 419 -34.72 -31.47 9.21
CA PRO A 419 -33.78 -32.23 8.40
C PRO A 419 -33.78 -33.71 8.78
N LYS A 420 -33.32 -34.57 7.85
CA LYS A 420 -33.19 -36.01 8.10
C LYS A 420 -32.10 -36.30 9.14
N LYS A 421 -32.27 -37.34 9.96
CA LYS A 421 -31.19 -37.83 10.84
C LYS A 421 -29.97 -38.28 10.04
N GLY A 422 -28.79 -38.27 10.64
CA GLY A 422 -27.55 -38.74 10.02
C GLY A 422 -26.38 -37.80 10.23
N PHE A 423 -25.28 -38.06 9.52
CA PHE A 423 -24.04 -37.32 9.63
C PHE A 423 -23.94 -36.31 8.48
N TYR A 424 -23.78 -35.05 8.82
CA TYR A 424 -23.59 -33.95 7.87
C TYR A 424 -22.15 -33.49 7.93
N VAL A 425 -21.43 -33.57 6.81
CA VAL A 425 -20.03 -33.12 6.73
C VAL A 425 -20.03 -31.62 6.46
N VAL A 426 -19.94 -30.83 7.52
CA VAL A 426 -20.00 -29.38 7.51
C VAL A 426 -18.64 -28.80 7.15
N ILE A 427 -18.65 -27.82 6.25
CA ILE A 427 -17.44 -27.12 5.78
C ILE A 427 -17.53 -25.59 5.88
N GLY A 428 -18.63 -25.08 6.46
CA GLY A 428 -18.80 -23.66 6.71
C GLY A 428 -20.04 -23.37 7.56
N SER A 429 -19.95 -22.30 8.35
CA SER A 429 -21.01 -21.83 9.24
C SER A 429 -21.26 -20.34 9.00
N PHE A 430 -22.51 -19.94 8.75
CA PHE A 430 -22.86 -18.58 8.36
C PHE A 430 -24.05 -18.04 9.15
N HIS A 431 -23.94 -16.85 9.76
CA HIS A 431 -25.09 -16.21 10.41
C HIS A 431 -26.16 -15.73 9.40
N THR A 432 -25.74 -15.39 8.19
CA THR A 432 -26.61 -14.84 7.15
C THR A 432 -27.00 -15.91 6.14
N ARG A 433 -28.31 -16.11 5.93
CA ARG A 433 -28.85 -17.12 5.00
C ARG A 433 -28.34 -16.92 3.57
N GLU A 434 -28.21 -15.67 3.13
CA GLU A 434 -27.75 -15.30 1.80
C GLU A 434 -26.31 -15.78 1.55
N PHE A 435 -25.43 -15.71 2.55
CA PHE A 435 -24.05 -16.20 2.42
C PHE A 435 -23.98 -17.73 2.37
N ALA A 436 -24.77 -18.43 3.18
CA ALA A 436 -24.88 -19.89 3.08
C ALA A 436 -25.38 -20.32 1.69
N GLN A 437 -26.37 -19.63 1.13
CA GLN A 437 -26.86 -19.90 -0.22
C GLN A 437 -25.81 -19.61 -1.31
N ALA A 438 -25.06 -18.52 -1.17
CA ALA A 438 -23.98 -18.19 -2.10
C ALA A 438 -22.88 -19.26 -2.07
N GLU A 439 -22.52 -19.74 -0.88
CA GLU A 439 -21.52 -20.80 -0.69
C GLU A 439 -21.98 -22.13 -1.31
N VAL A 440 -23.24 -22.53 -1.08
CA VAL A 440 -23.82 -23.72 -1.70
C VAL A 440 -23.79 -23.63 -3.23
N LYS A 441 -24.16 -22.47 -3.80
CA LYS A 441 -24.05 -22.24 -5.25
C LYS A 441 -22.61 -22.38 -5.75
N ARG A 442 -21.63 -21.85 -5.02
CA ARG A 442 -20.20 -21.97 -5.36
C ARG A 442 -19.77 -23.43 -5.42
N LEU A 443 -20.09 -24.20 -4.38
CA LEU A 443 -19.70 -25.61 -4.25
C LEU A 443 -20.35 -26.49 -5.34
N ILE A 444 -21.59 -26.19 -5.71
CA ILE A 444 -22.27 -26.88 -6.82
C ILE A 444 -21.55 -26.59 -8.16
N ILE A 445 -21.11 -25.35 -8.39
CA ILE A 445 -20.33 -24.97 -9.59
C ILE A 445 -18.97 -25.68 -9.60
N GLU A 446 -18.36 -25.89 -8.43
CA GLU A 446 -17.10 -26.64 -8.24
C GLU A 446 -17.28 -28.16 -8.37
N GLY A 447 -18.50 -28.65 -8.60
CA GLY A 447 -18.82 -30.06 -8.88
C GLY A 447 -19.42 -30.83 -7.70
N LEU A 448 -19.56 -30.21 -6.53
CA LEU A 448 -20.18 -30.81 -5.34
C LEU A 448 -21.70 -30.65 -5.37
N LYS A 449 -22.36 -31.47 -6.21
CA LYS A 449 -23.80 -31.37 -6.49
C LYS A 449 -24.73 -31.69 -5.32
N GLU A 450 -24.24 -32.42 -4.32
CA GLU A 450 -25.02 -32.84 -3.14
C GLU A 450 -24.94 -31.84 -1.98
N THR A 451 -24.18 -30.76 -2.14
CA THR A 451 -24.03 -29.71 -1.13
C THR A 451 -25.36 -29.01 -0.86
N ASN A 452 -25.66 -28.77 0.41
CA ASN A 452 -26.78 -27.93 0.83
C ASN A 452 -26.49 -27.28 2.20
N TRP A 453 -27.47 -26.59 2.77
CA TRP A 453 -27.37 -25.97 4.08
C TRP A 453 -28.53 -26.34 5.01
N ILE A 454 -28.26 -26.31 6.32
CA ILE A 454 -29.24 -26.46 7.41
C ILE A 454 -29.09 -25.28 8.38
N TYR A 455 -30.19 -24.77 8.91
CA TYR A 455 -30.24 -23.74 9.93
C TYR A 455 -30.28 -24.38 11.31
N PHE A 456 -29.41 -23.95 12.22
CA PHE A 456 -29.36 -24.33 13.62
C PHE A 456 -29.94 -23.20 14.47
N GLU A 457 -31.12 -23.43 15.05
CA GLU A 457 -31.87 -22.39 15.78
C GLU A 457 -31.18 -21.92 17.07
N PRO A 458 -30.65 -22.79 17.95
CA PRO A 458 -30.08 -22.35 19.22
C PRO A 458 -28.85 -21.45 19.09
N GLY A 459 -28.11 -21.59 17.98
CA GLY A 459 -26.88 -20.82 17.72
C GLY A 459 -27.05 -19.72 16.67
N ASP A 460 -28.20 -19.63 16.01
CA ASP A 460 -28.44 -18.72 14.88
C ASP A 460 -27.39 -18.85 13.77
N PHE A 461 -27.15 -20.09 13.31
CA PHE A 461 -26.18 -20.41 12.26
C PHE A 461 -26.80 -21.20 11.12
N ASN A 462 -26.31 -20.97 9.90
CA ASN A 462 -26.57 -21.78 8.71
C ASN A 462 -25.32 -22.61 8.42
N TYR A 463 -25.39 -23.92 8.64
CA TYR A 463 -24.30 -24.85 8.34
C TYR A 463 -24.38 -25.33 6.91
N VAL A 464 -23.33 -25.10 6.14
CA VAL A 464 -23.17 -25.62 4.77
C VAL A 464 -22.41 -26.93 4.84
N PHE A 465 -23.00 -27.98 4.28
CA PHE A 465 -22.43 -29.32 4.29
C PHE A 465 -22.25 -29.84 2.87
N ILE A 466 -21.19 -30.64 2.65
CA ILE A 466 -20.89 -31.22 1.34
C ILE A 466 -21.88 -32.34 1.00
N LYS A 467 -22.12 -33.21 1.99
CA LYS A 467 -22.96 -34.39 1.83
C LYS A 467 -23.48 -34.86 3.18
N ARG A 468 -24.70 -35.41 3.17
CA ARG A 468 -25.28 -36.15 4.28
C ARG A 468 -25.07 -37.65 4.05
N VAL A 469 -24.56 -38.36 5.06
CA VAL A 469 -24.28 -39.79 5.02
C VAL A 469 -24.89 -40.50 6.22
N ASP A 470 -25.13 -41.81 6.09
CA ASP A 470 -25.77 -42.63 7.12
C ASP A 470 -24.79 -43.19 8.14
N THR A 471 -23.52 -43.39 7.75
CA THR A 471 -22.53 -44.08 8.57
C THR A 471 -21.43 -43.12 9.04
N LYS A 472 -20.96 -43.36 10.26
CA LYS A 472 -19.85 -42.60 10.85
C LYS A 472 -18.59 -42.74 10.01
N GLU A 473 -18.25 -43.95 9.58
CA GLU A 473 -17.06 -44.24 8.78
C GLU A 473 -17.02 -43.44 7.47
N GLU A 474 -18.16 -43.38 6.76
CA GLU A 474 -18.25 -42.59 5.53
C GLU A 474 -18.15 -41.09 5.81
N ALA A 475 -18.71 -40.61 6.93
CA ALA A 475 -18.60 -39.20 7.33
C ALA A 475 -17.15 -38.79 7.57
N PHE A 476 -16.35 -39.63 8.26
CA PHE A 476 -14.93 -39.37 8.47
C PHE A 476 -14.14 -39.42 7.17
N LYS A 477 -14.43 -40.38 6.28
CA LYS A 477 -13.80 -40.44 4.96
C LYS A 477 -14.04 -39.16 4.16
N GLN A 478 -15.28 -38.68 4.12
CA GLN A 478 -15.63 -37.46 3.41
C GLN A 478 -15.04 -36.21 4.06
N ALA A 479 -15.04 -36.12 5.39
CA ALA A 479 -14.40 -35.02 6.12
C ALA A 479 -12.89 -34.95 5.87
N ASN A 480 -12.20 -36.10 5.88
CA ASN A 480 -10.78 -36.16 5.57
C ASN A 480 -10.49 -35.79 4.11
N ASN A 481 -11.31 -36.25 3.16
CA ASN A 481 -11.20 -35.84 1.76
C ASN A 481 -11.38 -34.32 1.60
N ALA A 482 -12.33 -33.71 2.34
CA ALA A 482 -12.52 -32.27 2.32
C ALA A 482 -11.30 -31.53 2.89
N LYS A 483 -10.70 -32.00 3.99
CA LYS A 483 -9.45 -31.41 4.51
C LYS A 483 -8.31 -31.51 3.51
N VAL A 484 -8.14 -32.65 2.83
CA VAL A 484 -7.13 -32.84 1.78
C VAL A 484 -7.39 -31.93 0.57
N ALA A 485 -8.65 -31.63 0.27
CA ALA A 485 -9.05 -30.68 -0.76
C ALA A 485 -8.84 -29.20 -0.36
N GLY A 486 -8.40 -28.91 0.87
CA GLY A 486 -8.03 -27.57 1.33
C GLY A 486 -9.14 -26.81 2.08
N TYR A 487 -10.22 -27.47 2.50
CA TYR A 487 -11.20 -26.86 3.40
C TYR A 487 -10.65 -26.83 4.84
N GLU A 488 -10.58 -25.63 5.46
CA GLU A 488 -9.96 -25.45 6.78
C GLU A 488 -10.93 -25.80 7.94
N ASP A 489 -12.21 -25.43 7.84
CA ASP A 489 -13.23 -25.62 8.89
C ASP A 489 -14.12 -26.85 8.67
N VAL A 490 -13.53 -28.04 8.58
CA VAL A 490 -14.27 -29.29 8.36
C VAL A 490 -14.62 -30.01 9.65
N TRP A 491 -15.91 -30.30 9.84
CA TRP A 491 -16.41 -31.06 10.97
C TRP A 491 -17.69 -31.84 10.65
N ILE A 492 -18.15 -32.67 11.59
CA ILE A 492 -19.31 -33.54 11.38
C ILE A 492 -20.43 -33.15 12.35
N GLN A 493 -21.58 -32.76 11.82
CA GLN A 493 -22.81 -32.62 12.60
C GLN A 493 -23.58 -33.94 12.55
N LEU A 494 -23.65 -34.62 13.69
CA LEU A 494 -24.55 -35.74 13.88
C LEU A 494 -25.92 -35.18 14.32
N ILE A 495 -26.94 -35.42 13.51
CA ILE A 495 -28.33 -35.12 13.84
C ILE A 495 -29.03 -36.42 14.22
N VAL A 496 -29.52 -36.48 15.46
CA VAL A 496 -30.26 -37.63 16.01
C VAL A 496 -31.74 -37.28 16.22
N GLU A 497 -32.58 -38.32 16.24
CA GLU A 497 -33.95 -38.20 16.74
C GLU A 497 -33.96 -37.81 18.24
N GLU A 498 -35.13 -37.41 18.75
CA GLU A 498 -35.28 -36.89 20.12
C GLU A 498 -34.68 -37.76 21.23
#